data_AF-A0A9R1Q243-F1
#
_entry.id   AF-A0A9R1Q243-F1
#
_cell.length_a   1.000
_cell.length_b   1.000
_cell.length_c   1.000
_cell.angle_alpha   90.00
_cell.angle_beta   90.00
_cell.angle_gamma   90.00
#
_symmetry.space_group_name_H-M   'P 1'
#
loop_
_entity.id
_entity.type
_entity.pdbx_description
1 polymer ?
#
loop_
_entity_poly.entity_id
_entity_poly.type
_entity_poly.pdbx_seq_one_letter_code
_entity_poly.pdbx_strand_id
1 'polypeptide(L)'
;MPQNSSAWSAWNFLGTTSMGFSVTYWLNKIQKIESARPFLVTLNPPRVPDHVLLKWSTSLPVPSVAAAKAYLQLDQIQGKRGIWFCGAYQGHGFHEDGLKAGKAAAQGLLGKKFQLLRNPKQMIPSWTEAGTRLLVARFFNQFITIGNLILVEGGGSVLSFGKVCDKCSIKSVMRVHDPLFYWKVIFSSLFCVHMHFLFF
;
A
#
# COMPACT_ATOMS: atom_id res chain seq x y z
N MET A 1 -11.95 -21.54 -6.74
CA MET A 1 -12.11 -20.68 -7.95
C MET A 1 -13.60 -20.37 -8.13
N PRO A 2 -13.97 -19.28 -8.83
CA PRO A 2 -15.37 -19.02 -9.19
C PRO A 2 -15.97 -20.21 -9.96
N GLN A 3 -17.25 -20.47 -9.76
CA GLN A 3 -17.97 -21.51 -10.51
C GLN A 3 -18.01 -21.19 -12.01
N ASN A 4 -18.17 -19.90 -12.35
CA ASN A 4 -18.06 -19.44 -13.72
C ASN A 4 -16.58 -19.37 -14.14
N SER A 5 -16.18 -20.22 -15.07
CA SER A 5 -14.81 -20.29 -15.61
C SER A 5 -14.41 -19.01 -16.35
N SER A 6 -15.34 -18.24 -16.90
CA SER A 6 -15.02 -16.96 -17.55
C SER A 6 -14.59 -15.88 -16.57
N ALA A 7 -14.92 -16.04 -15.28
CA ALA A 7 -14.49 -15.14 -14.20
C ALA A 7 -13.14 -15.53 -13.59
N TRP A 8 -12.45 -16.53 -14.14
CA TRP A 8 -11.13 -16.93 -13.65
C TRP A 8 -10.10 -15.89 -14.05
N SER A 9 -9.32 -15.47 -13.06
CA SER A 9 -8.22 -14.54 -13.23
C SER A 9 -6.95 -15.13 -12.63
N ALA A 10 -5.82 -14.48 -12.85
CA ALA A 10 -4.58 -14.88 -12.19
C ALA A 10 -4.79 -14.92 -10.66
N TRP A 11 -5.45 -13.89 -10.12
CA TRP A 11 -5.84 -13.78 -8.71
C TRP A 11 -7.34 -13.56 -8.59
N ASN A 12 -8.02 -14.40 -7.80
CA ASN A 12 -9.43 -14.27 -7.51
C ASN A 12 -9.62 -13.93 -6.03
N PHE A 13 -10.27 -12.80 -5.77
CA PHE A 13 -10.58 -12.31 -4.43
C PHE A 13 -12.00 -12.70 -4.02
N LEU A 14 -12.16 -13.12 -2.77
CA LEU A 14 -13.44 -13.34 -2.13
C LEU A 14 -13.42 -12.62 -0.77
N GLY A 15 -14.21 -11.57 -0.64
CA GLY A 15 -14.42 -10.87 0.62
C GLY A 15 -15.82 -11.12 1.14
N THR A 16 -15.97 -11.35 2.44
CA THR A 16 -17.28 -11.27 3.11
C THR A 16 -17.18 -10.26 4.24
N THR A 17 -18.28 -9.57 4.55
CA THR A 17 -18.34 -8.54 5.59
C THR A 17 -18.05 -9.08 7.00
N SER A 18 -18.11 -10.40 7.20
CA SER A 18 -18.01 -11.04 8.52
C SER A 18 -16.84 -12.01 8.71
N MET A 19 -16.25 -12.58 7.65
CA MET A 19 -15.22 -13.66 7.77
C MET A 19 -13.84 -13.28 7.22
N GLY A 20 -13.58 -11.99 7.03
CA GLY A 20 -12.31 -11.53 6.45
C GLY A 20 -12.25 -11.74 4.93
N PHE A 21 -11.04 -11.88 4.40
CA PHE A 21 -10.81 -12.04 2.97
C PHE A 21 -10.09 -13.35 2.65
N SER A 22 -10.40 -13.90 1.48
CA SER A 22 -9.74 -15.05 0.88
C SER A 22 -9.22 -14.67 -0.49
N VAL A 23 -7.99 -15.03 -0.82
CA VAL A 23 -7.42 -14.83 -2.15
C VAL A 23 -6.93 -16.16 -2.69
N THR A 24 -7.35 -16.52 -3.91
CA THR A 24 -6.83 -17.69 -4.62
C THR A 24 -5.98 -17.27 -5.81
N TYR A 25 -4.76 -17.79 -5.86
CA TYR A 25 -3.79 -17.62 -6.94
C TYR A 25 -3.83 -18.82 -7.86
N TRP A 26 -3.95 -18.58 -9.16
CA TRP A 26 -3.84 -19.61 -10.19
C TRP A 26 -2.40 -19.72 -10.68
N LEU A 27 -1.63 -20.63 -10.09
CA LEU A 27 -0.19 -20.74 -10.35
C LEU A 27 0.13 -21.16 -11.77
N ASN A 28 -0.69 -22.01 -12.42
CA ASN A 28 -0.45 -22.36 -13.82
C ASN A 28 -0.42 -21.12 -14.71
N LYS A 29 -1.31 -20.15 -14.46
CA LYS A 29 -1.37 -18.92 -15.25
C LYS A 29 -0.20 -17.99 -14.94
N ILE A 30 0.14 -17.83 -13.66
CA ILE A 30 1.16 -16.88 -13.20
C ILE A 30 2.58 -17.37 -13.52
N GLN A 31 2.84 -18.66 -13.34
CA GLN A 31 4.16 -19.28 -13.47
C GLN A 31 4.32 -20.10 -14.76
N LYS A 32 3.29 -20.14 -15.62
CA LYS A 32 3.26 -20.93 -16.88
C LYS A 32 3.52 -22.43 -16.66
N ILE A 33 2.92 -23.01 -15.61
CA ILE A 33 3.03 -24.44 -15.31
C ILE A 33 2.10 -25.23 -16.22
N GLU A 34 2.66 -26.10 -17.06
CA GLU A 34 1.92 -27.05 -17.88
C GLU A 34 1.48 -28.25 -17.02
N SER A 35 0.16 -28.40 -16.85
CA SER A 35 -0.43 -29.51 -16.11
C SER A 35 -1.89 -29.67 -16.49
N ALA A 36 -2.37 -30.91 -16.51
CA ALA A 36 -3.79 -31.21 -16.71
C ALA A 36 -4.67 -30.74 -15.54
N ARG A 37 -4.09 -30.53 -14.35
CA ARG A 37 -4.80 -30.10 -13.14
C ARG A 37 -4.34 -28.70 -12.71
N PRO A 38 -5.24 -27.86 -12.17
CA PRO A 38 -4.89 -26.54 -11.68
C PRO A 38 -4.11 -26.63 -10.35
N PHE A 39 -2.98 -25.92 -10.29
CA PHE A 39 -2.25 -25.59 -9.08
C PHE A 39 -2.75 -24.26 -8.53
N LEU A 40 -3.33 -24.32 -7.34
CA LEU A 40 -3.95 -23.19 -6.67
C LEU A 40 -3.29 -22.97 -5.31
N VAL A 41 -3.08 -21.70 -4.96
CA VAL A 41 -2.71 -21.29 -3.60
C VAL A 41 -3.81 -20.40 -3.07
N THR A 42 -4.44 -20.80 -1.97
CA THR A 42 -5.50 -20.00 -1.35
C THR A 42 -5.06 -19.51 0.02
N LEU A 43 -5.09 -18.20 0.21
CA LEU A 43 -4.89 -17.53 1.48
C LEU A 43 -6.24 -17.44 2.20
N ASN A 44 -6.27 -17.86 3.46
CA ASN A 44 -7.45 -17.78 4.35
C ASN A 44 -8.74 -18.32 3.71
N PRO A 45 -8.76 -19.56 3.20
CA PRO A 45 -9.96 -20.09 2.57
C PRO A 45 -11.11 -20.20 3.61
N PRO A 46 -12.36 -19.88 3.23
CA PRO A 46 -13.50 -19.95 4.16
C PRO A 46 -13.79 -21.39 4.63
N ARG A 47 -13.36 -22.38 3.83
CA ARG A 47 -13.35 -23.79 4.17
C ARG A 47 -12.06 -24.42 3.67
N VAL A 48 -11.50 -25.38 4.40
CA VAL A 48 -10.33 -26.13 3.94
C VAL A 48 -10.69 -26.87 2.63
N PRO A 49 -9.88 -26.77 1.56
CA PRO A 49 -10.12 -27.52 0.33
C PRO A 49 -10.00 -29.04 0.54
N ASP A 50 -10.72 -29.82 -0.26
CA ASP A 50 -10.69 -31.29 -0.18
C ASP A 50 -9.33 -31.89 -0.59
N HIS A 51 -8.61 -31.21 -1.47
CA HIS A 51 -7.29 -31.61 -1.96
C HIS A 51 -6.24 -30.57 -1.58
N VAL A 52 -5.44 -30.86 -0.56
CA VAL A 52 -4.37 -29.99 -0.07
C VAL A 52 -3.04 -30.71 -0.18
N LEU A 53 -2.13 -30.19 -0.99
CA LEU A 53 -0.76 -30.70 -1.10
C LEU A 53 0.12 -30.24 0.06
N LEU A 54 -0.04 -28.97 0.46
CA LEU A 54 0.77 -28.34 1.49
C LEU A 54 -0.04 -27.23 2.16
N LYS A 55 0.09 -27.14 3.49
CA LYS A 55 -0.50 -26.10 4.33
C LYS A 55 0.58 -25.55 5.25
N TRP A 56 0.69 -24.24 5.30
CA TRP A 56 1.51 -23.55 6.30
C TRP A 56 0.77 -22.31 6.81
N SER A 57 1.25 -21.78 7.93
CA SER A 57 0.78 -20.53 8.51
C SER A 57 1.95 -19.57 8.60
N THR A 58 1.72 -18.31 8.26
CA THR A 58 2.69 -17.24 8.39
C THR A 58 1.98 -15.97 8.86
N SER A 59 2.72 -15.11 9.56
CA SER A 59 2.21 -13.86 10.09
C SER A 59 2.72 -12.70 9.25
N LEU A 60 1.82 -11.78 8.91
CA LEU A 60 2.18 -10.55 8.20
C LEU A 60 2.24 -9.38 9.19
N PRO A 61 3.24 -8.48 9.09
CA PRO A 61 3.29 -7.28 9.90
C PRO A 61 2.05 -6.41 9.67
N VAL A 62 1.39 -6.00 10.75
CA VAL A 62 0.28 -5.05 10.67
C VAL A 62 0.84 -3.63 10.80
N PRO A 63 0.64 -2.74 9.81
CA PRO A 63 1.06 -1.35 9.93
C PRO A 63 0.44 -0.70 11.16
N SER A 64 1.26 0.00 11.94
CA SER A 64 0.79 0.74 13.11
C SER A 64 1.59 2.03 13.30
N VAL A 65 0.99 2.99 14.00
CA VAL A 65 1.69 4.24 14.39
C VAL A 65 2.91 3.93 15.25
N ALA A 66 2.80 2.93 16.13
CA ALA A 66 3.92 2.49 16.97
C ALA A 66 5.07 1.93 16.12
N ALA A 67 4.79 1.06 15.15
CA ALA A 67 5.79 0.53 14.24
C ALA A 67 6.45 1.63 13.39
N ALA A 68 5.66 2.59 12.90
CA ALA A 68 6.19 3.72 12.15
C ALA A 68 7.12 4.62 12.99
N LYS A 69 6.79 4.86 14.28
CA LYS A 69 7.65 5.60 15.20
C LYS A 69 8.94 4.83 15.51
N ALA A 70 8.85 3.53 15.78
CA ALA A 70 10.00 2.68 16.04
C ALA A 70 10.96 2.65 14.83
N TYR A 71 10.43 2.62 13.60
CA TYR A 71 11.22 2.72 12.39
C TYR A 71 12.06 4.01 12.31
N LEU A 72 11.55 5.16 12.78
CA LEU A 72 12.32 6.41 12.80
C LEU A 72 13.49 6.39 13.80
N GLN A 73 13.44 5.50 14.79
CA GLN A 73 14.47 5.38 15.82
C GLN A 73 15.47 4.25 15.54
N LEU A 74 15.28 3.50 14.44
CA LEU A 74 16.08 2.32 14.15
C LEU A 74 17.57 2.61 14.01
N ASP A 75 17.94 3.75 13.41
CA ASP A 75 19.34 4.17 13.26
C ASP A 75 20.05 4.34 14.62
N GLN A 76 19.30 4.59 15.70
CA GLN A 76 19.86 4.73 17.04
C GLN A 76 20.36 3.41 17.63
N ILE A 77 19.96 2.26 17.08
CA ILE A 77 20.36 0.94 17.57
C ILE A 77 21.29 0.19 16.60
N GLN A 78 21.40 0.63 15.36
CA GLN A 78 22.26 0.00 14.36
C GLN A 78 23.74 0.03 14.75
N GLY A 79 24.42 -1.10 14.64
CA GLY A 79 25.84 -1.26 14.97
C GLY A 79 26.16 -1.30 16.47
N LYS A 80 25.19 -1.03 17.37
CA LYS A 80 25.40 -1.17 18.81
C LYS A 80 25.68 -2.62 19.15
N ARG A 81 26.77 -2.87 19.90
CA ARG A 81 27.26 -4.21 20.23
C ARG A 81 27.61 -5.06 18.99
N GLY A 82 27.93 -4.42 17.87
CA GLY A 82 28.22 -5.12 16.60
C GLY A 82 26.99 -5.76 15.95
N ILE A 83 25.78 -5.40 16.37
CA ILE A 83 24.53 -5.98 15.85
C ILE A 83 23.89 -5.02 14.85
N TRP A 84 23.48 -5.57 13.71
CA TRP A 84 22.74 -4.83 12.67
C TRP A 84 21.42 -5.54 12.39
N PHE A 85 20.36 -4.74 12.29
CA PHE A 85 19.01 -5.19 12.01
C PHE A 85 18.66 -4.86 10.55
N CYS A 86 18.10 -5.82 9.82
CA CYS A 86 17.61 -5.64 8.46
C CYS A 86 16.31 -6.44 8.24
N GLY A 87 15.40 -5.91 7.42
CA GLY A 87 14.17 -6.60 7.06
C GLY A 87 13.17 -5.70 6.36
N ALA A 88 12.15 -6.30 5.74
CA ALA A 88 11.13 -5.59 4.96
C ALA A 88 10.31 -4.59 5.80
N TYR A 89 10.28 -4.77 7.12
CA TYR A 89 9.66 -3.84 8.07
C TYR A 89 10.34 -2.45 8.12
N GLN A 90 11.52 -2.30 7.51
CA GLN A 90 12.23 -1.02 7.39
C GLN A 90 11.77 -0.18 6.17
N GLY A 91 10.65 -0.57 5.56
CA GLY A 91 9.98 0.16 4.49
C GLY A 91 8.48 -0.11 4.52
N HIS A 92 7.92 -0.53 3.40
CA HIS A 92 6.49 -0.82 3.25
C HIS A 92 6.17 -2.32 3.31
N GLY A 93 7.12 -3.17 3.71
CA GLY A 93 6.91 -4.60 3.87
C GLY A 93 7.14 -5.42 2.60
N PHE A 94 7.65 -4.83 1.52
CA PHE A 94 7.94 -5.54 0.27
C PHE A 94 9.35 -6.15 0.27
N HIS A 95 9.59 -7.06 -0.69
CA HIS A 95 10.88 -7.73 -0.84
C HIS A 95 12.02 -6.74 -1.13
N GLU A 96 11.74 -5.68 -1.89
CA GLU A 96 12.68 -4.63 -2.22
C GLU A 96 13.13 -3.83 -0.99
N ASP A 97 12.22 -3.65 -0.01
CA ASP A 97 12.56 -2.99 1.24
C ASP A 97 13.50 -3.86 2.07
N GLY A 98 13.25 -5.16 2.10
CA GLY A 98 14.14 -6.15 2.74
C GLY A 98 15.53 -6.15 2.10
N LEU A 99 15.60 -6.13 0.76
CA LEU A 99 16.86 -6.07 0.02
C LEU A 99 17.63 -4.78 0.32
N LYS A 100 16.96 -3.63 0.29
CA LYS A 100 17.57 -2.33 0.62
C LYS A 100 18.09 -2.30 2.06
N ALA A 101 17.31 -2.80 3.01
CA ALA A 101 17.69 -2.87 4.42
C ALA A 101 18.89 -3.82 4.63
N GLY A 102 18.91 -4.98 3.97
CA GLY A 102 20.02 -5.93 4.05
C GLY A 102 21.31 -5.35 3.52
N LYS A 103 21.25 -4.67 2.36
CA LYS A 103 22.39 -3.94 1.80
C LYS A 103 22.91 -2.87 2.76
N ALA A 104 22.01 -2.10 3.37
CA ALA A 104 22.35 -1.06 4.34
C ALA A 104 23.10 -1.62 5.56
N ALA A 105 22.57 -2.70 6.14
CA ALA A 105 23.18 -3.38 7.28
C ALA A 105 24.56 -3.94 6.94
N ALA A 106 24.71 -4.60 5.78
CA ALA A 106 26.00 -5.13 5.34
C ALA A 106 27.05 -4.03 5.13
N GLN A 107 26.67 -2.89 4.55
CA GLN A 107 27.58 -1.76 4.38
C GLN A 107 27.98 -1.12 5.71
N GLY A 108 27.02 -0.97 6.62
CA GLY A 108 27.27 -0.51 7.98
C GLY A 108 28.24 -1.41 8.74
N LEU A 109 28.06 -2.73 8.63
CA LEU A 109 28.97 -3.73 9.20
C LEU A 109 30.39 -3.60 8.64
N LEU A 110 30.53 -3.31 7.34
CA LEU A 110 31.83 -3.12 6.68
C LEU A 110 32.46 -1.73 6.92
N GLY A 111 31.85 -0.86 7.73
CA GLY A 111 32.33 0.51 7.96
C GLY A 111 32.25 1.42 6.73
N LYS A 112 31.55 0.98 5.67
CA LYS A 112 31.29 1.80 4.48
C LYS A 112 30.11 2.70 4.79
N LYS A 113 30.26 4.02 4.65
CA LYS A 113 29.14 4.95 4.80
C LYS A 113 28.04 4.58 3.79
N PHE A 114 26.95 4.01 4.28
CA PHE A 114 25.71 3.95 3.52
C PHE A 114 24.80 5.08 4.00
N GLN A 115 24.65 6.10 3.16
CA GLN A 115 23.45 6.91 3.26
C GLN A 115 22.33 6.09 2.63
N LEU A 116 21.43 5.57 3.45
CA LEU A 116 20.06 5.34 2.99
C LEU A 116 19.67 6.69 2.37
N LEU A 117 19.53 6.73 1.06
CA LEU A 117 18.86 7.84 0.39
C LEU A 117 17.40 7.79 0.85
N ARG A 118 17.14 8.19 2.10
CA ARG A 118 15.93 8.94 2.40
C ARG A 118 16.09 10.16 1.53
N ASN A 119 15.47 10.11 0.37
CA ASN A 119 15.11 11.30 -0.33
C ASN A 119 13.81 11.73 0.37
N PRO A 120 13.83 12.58 1.41
CA PRO A 120 12.65 13.36 1.71
C PRO A 120 12.48 14.24 0.47
N LYS A 121 11.87 13.69 -0.59
CA LYS A 121 11.47 14.49 -1.74
C LYS A 121 10.47 15.47 -1.17
N GLN A 122 10.98 16.64 -0.80
CA GLN A 122 10.15 17.78 -0.53
C GLN A 122 9.36 17.96 -1.81
N MET A 123 8.05 17.86 -1.69
CA MET A 123 7.19 17.95 -2.85
C MET A 123 7.19 19.41 -3.29
N ILE A 124 8.02 19.73 -4.28
CA ILE A 124 8.07 21.06 -4.89
C ILE A 124 7.33 20.95 -6.22
N PRO A 125 6.05 21.33 -6.28
CA PRO A 125 5.32 21.32 -7.53
C PRO A 125 5.89 22.38 -8.47
N SER A 126 6.06 22.04 -9.75
CA SER A 126 6.19 23.01 -10.83
C SER A 126 4.92 23.88 -10.93
N TRP A 127 4.99 25.00 -11.65
CA TRP A 127 3.84 25.89 -11.83
C TRP A 127 2.61 25.18 -12.41
N THR A 128 2.80 24.23 -13.33
CA THR A 128 1.71 23.45 -13.91
C THR A 128 1.13 22.46 -12.90
N GLU A 129 1.97 21.78 -12.12
CA GLU A 129 1.54 20.90 -11.02
C GLU A 129 0.84 21.66 -9.90
N ALA A 130 1.26 22.90 -9.61
CA ALA A 130 0.60 23.76 -8.64
C ALA A 130 -0.81 24.17 -9.11
N GLY A 131 -0.97 24.46 -10.40
CA GLY A 131 -2.28 24.71 -11.02
C GLY A 131 -3.21 23.49 -10.94
N THR A 132 -2.69 22.32 -11.31
CA THR A 132 -3.41 21.04 -11.22
C THR A 132 -3.77 20.70 -9.77
N ARG A 133 -2.87 20.91 -8.81
CA ARG A 133 -3.12 20.78 -7.38
C ARG A 133 -4.28 21.68 -6.92
N LEU A 134 -4.32 22.94 -7.37
CA LEU A 134 -5.40 23.87 -7.04
C LEU A 134 -6.76 23.38 -7.57
N LEU A 135 -6.79 22.86 -8.80
CA LEU A 135 -8.01 22.30 -9.41
C LEU A 135 -8.51 21.08 -8.64
N VAL A 136 -7.63 20.14 -8.30
CA VAL A 136 -7.97 18.96 -7.47
C VAL A 136 -8.47 19.39 -6.08
N ALA A 137 -7.82 20.37 -5.46
CA ALA A 137 -8.26 20.88 -4.16
C ALA A 137 -9.65 21.54 -4.23
N ARG A 138 -9.94 22.30 -5.30
CA ARG A 138 -11.28 22.86 -5.54
C ARG A 138 -12.33 21.77 -5.74
N PHE A 139 -12.00 20.76 -6.54
CA PHE A 139 -12.86 19.59 -6.75
C PHE A 139 -13.18 18.90 -5.42
N PHE A 140 -12.18 18.52 -4.63
CA PHE A 140 -12.41 17.87 -3.34
C PHE A 140 -13.19 18.75 -2.35
N ASN A 141 -12.96 20.07 -2.33
CA ASN A 141 -13.77 20.98 -1.50
C ASN A 141 -15.26 20.99 -1.89
N GLN A 142 -15.58 20.77 -3.16
CA GLN A 142 -16.95 20.74 -3.64
C GLN A 142 -17.62 19.39 -3.40
N PHE A 143 -16.90 18.28 -3.60
CA PHE A 143 -17.48 16.93 -3.63
C PHE A 143 -17.39 16.18 -2.30
N ILE A 144 -16.43 16.51 -1.43
CA ILE A 144 -16.30 15.87 -0.13
C ILE A 144 -17.18 16.61 0.87
N THR A 145 -18.44 16.18 0.97
CA THR A 145 -19.45 16.77 1.86
C THR A 145 -19.64 15.98 3.15
N ILE A 146 -19.22 14.71 3.19
CA ILE A 146 -19.37 13.80 4.33
C ILE A 146 -17.99 13.30 4.77
N GLY A 147 -17.72 13.34 6.08
CA GLY A 147 -16.45 12.95 6.67
C GLY A 147 -15.34 13.97 6.42
N ASN A 148 -14.10 13.56 6.68
CA ASN A 148 -12.93 14.41 6.53
C ASN A 148 -11.81 13.69 5.78
N LEU A 149 -11.40 14.25 4.64
CA LEU A 149 -10.22 13.81 3.90
C LEU A 149 -9.06 14.78 4.15
N ILE A 150 -7.92 14.25 4.56
CA ILE A 150 -6.68 15.01 4.76
C ILE A 150 -5.61 14.49 3.81
N LEU A 151 -5.06 15.37 2.97
CA LEU A 151 -3.86 15.12 2.19
C LEU A 151 -2.66 15.70 2.92
N VAL A 152 -1.63 14.88 3.16
CA VAL A 152 -0.36 15.30 3.75
C VAL A 152 0.72 15.18 2.69
N GLU A 153 1.22 16.32 2.21
CA GLU A 153 2.18 16.41 1.12
C GLU A 153 3.62 16.19 1.61
N GLY A 154 4.49 15.68 0.74
CA GLY A 154 5.91 15.38 1.04
C GLY A 154 6.77 16.56 1.48
N GLY A 155 6.23 17.78 1.50
CA GLY A 155 6.84 19.00 2.06
C GLY A 155 6.26 19.47 3.40
N GLY A 156 5.32 18.72 4.00
CA GLY A 156 4.66 19.07 5.27
C GLY A 156 3.37 19.90 5.11
N SER A 157 3.02 20.31 3.89
CA SER A 157 1.75 20.95 3.60
C SER A 157 0.58 19.98 3.80
N VAL A 158 -0.50 20.48 4.41
CA VAL A 158 -1.70 19.70 4.72
C VAL A 158 -2.91 20.36 4.07
N LEU A 159 -3.68 19.60 3.29
CA LEU A 159 -4.95 20.01 2.73
C LEU A 159 -6.07 19.19 3.37
N SER A 160 -7.12 19.85 3.85
CA SER A 160 -8.25 19.19 4.51
C SER A 160 -9.54 19.55 3.79
N PHE A 161 -10.36 18.54 3.53
CA PHE A 161 -11.61 18.64 2.77
C PHE A 161 -12.77 18.04 3.56
N GLY A 162 -13.96 18.63 3.42
CA GLY A 162 -15.16 18.25 4.18
C GLY A 162 -15.18 18.77 5.62
N LYS A 163 -16.28 18.47 6.33
CA LYS A 163 -16.46 18.81 7.75
C LYS A 163 -16.77 17.54 8.52
N VAL A 164 -16.13 17.38 9.67
CA VAL A 164 -16.53 16.37 10.67
C VAL A 164 -17.92 16.77 11.15
N CYS A 165 -18.90 15.89 10.95
CA CYS A 165 -20.27 16.09 11.40
C CYS A 165 -20.56 15.09 12.52
N ASP A 166 -21.42 15.45 13.47
CA ASP A 166 -21.80 14.59 14.61
C ASP A 166 -22.38 13.24 14.17
N LYS A 167 -22.83 13.12 12.92
CA LYS A 167 -23.37 11.88 12.31
C LYS A 167 -22.33 11.01 11.59
N CYS A 168 -21.13 11.52 11.29
CA CYS A 168 -20.09 10.76 10.59
C CYS A 168 -18.68 11.27 10.98
N SER A 169 -17.95 10.44 11.73
CA SER A 169 -16.61 10.71 12.25
C SER A 169 -15.48 10.15 11.38
N ILE A 170 -15.79 9.68 10.15
CA ILE A 170 -14.80 9.05 9.28
C ILE A 170 -13.74 10.07 8.87
N LYS A 171 -12.50 9.76 9.24
CA LYS A 171 -11.31 10.55 8.92
C LYS A 171 -10.36 9.71 8.09
N SER A 172 -10.14 10.15 6.85
CA SER A 172 -9.22 9.53 5.90
C SER A 172 -7.99 10.41 5.75
N VAL A 173 -6.80 9.84 5.94
CA VAL A 173 -5.53 10.56 5.77
C VAL A 173 -4.72 9.88 4.68
N MET A 174 -4.37 10.63 3.64
CA MET A 174 -3.56 10.15 2.52
C MET A 174 -2.27 10.96 2.45
N ARG A 175 -1.12 10.28 2.32
CA ARG A 175 0.18 10.93 2.11
C ARG A 175 0.47 11.02 0.62
N VAL A 176 0.80 12.22 0.15
CA VAL A 176 1.15 12.50 -1.25
C VAL A 176 2.64 12.79 -1.33
N HIS A 177 3.39 11.86 -1.92
CA HIS A 177 4.86 11.93 -2.00
C HIS A 177 5.38 12.47 -3.34
N ASP A 178 4.52 12.60 -4.36
CA ASP A 178 4.89 12.96 -5.73
C ASP A 178 3.84 13.93 -6.32
N PRO A 179 4.25 15.11 -6.84
CA PRO A 179 3.30 16.08 -7.40
C PRO A 179 2.54 15.55 -8.63
N LEU A 180 3.05 14.52 -9.33
CA LEU A 180 2.34 13.85 -10.43
C LEU A 180 1.03 13.19 -10.01
N PHE A 181 0.83 12.97 -8.70
CA PHE A 181 -0.45 12.53 -8.15
C PHE A 181 -1.61 13.40 -8.65
N TYR A 182 -1.47 14.72 -8.64
CA TYR A 182 -2.54 15.63 -9.01
C TYR A 182 -2.94 15.50 -10.48
N TRP A 183 -1.96 15.29 -11.35
CA TRP A 183 -2.22 15.04 -12.77
C TRP A 183 -3.00 13.75 -12.97
N LYS A 184 -2.64 12.68 -12.26
CA LYS A 184 -3.36 11.41 -12.32
C LYS A 184 -4.81 11.58 -11.87
N VAL A 185 -5.07 12.35 -10.81
CA VAL A 185 -6.44 12.63 -10.35
C VAL A 185 -7.23 13.37 -11.42
N ILE A 186 -6.68 14.47 -11.98
CA ILE A 186 -7.37 15.26 -13.01
C ILE A 186 -7.65 14.43 -14.26
N PHE A 187 -6.64 13.75 -14.80
CA PHE A 187 -6.82 12.96 -16.03
C PHE A 187 -7.74 11.76 -15.80
N SER A 188 -7.67 11.12 -14.62
CA SER A 188 -8.63 10.07 -14.29
C SER A 188 -10.04 10.65 -14.15
N SER A 189 -10.22 11.85 -13.57
CA SER A 189 -11.55 12.48 -13.48
C SER A 189 -12.09 13.03 -14.80
N LEU A 190 -11.24 13.48 -15.72
CA LEU A 190 -11.64 13.95 -17.06
C LEU A 190 -11.99 12.79 -18.00
N PHE A 191 -11.35 11.63 -17.85
CA PHE A 191 -11.70 10.42 -18.59
C PHE A 191 -12.76 9.54 -17.91
N CYS A 192 -13.23 9.96 -16.74
CA CYS A 192 -14.19 9.20 -15.94
C CYS A 192 -15.50 9.98 -15.80
N VAL A 193 -16.16 10.19 -16.94
CA VAL A 193 -17.61 10.35 -16.94
C VAL A 193 -18.17 8.93 -16.75
N HIS A 194 -18.56 8.61 -15.51
CA HIS A 194 -19.05 7.31 -14.99
C HIS A 194 -18.00 6.34 -14.44
N MET A 195 -17.58 6.56 -13.21
CA MET A 195 -17.25 5.46 -12.30
C MET A 195 -17.85 5.79 -10.94
N HIS A 196 -19.06 5.27 -10.72
CA HIS A 196 -19.68 5.24 -9.41
C HIS A 196 -18.85 4.31 -8.53
N PHE A 197 -18.00 4.88 -7.68
CA PHE A 197 -17.51 4.16 -6.51
C PHE A 197 -18.60 4.20 -5.44
N LEU A 198 -19.49 3.22 -5.50
CA LEU A 198 -20.31 2.87 -4.35
C LEU A 198 -19.42 2.06 -3.41
N PHE A 199 -19.04 2.68 -2.31
CA PHE A 199 -18.55 1.94 -1.14
C PHE A 199 -19.75 1.26 -0.50
N PHE A 200 -19.78 -0.06 -0.61
CA PHE A 200 -20.49 -0.96 0.29
C PHE A 200 -19.49 -2.01 0.78
#